data_AF-A0A958F631-F1
#
_entry.id   AF-A0A958F631-F1
#
_cell.length_a   1.000
_cell.length_b   1.000
_cell.length_c   1.000
_cell.angle_alpha   90.00
_cell.angle_beta   90.00
_cell.angle_gamma   90.00
#
_symmetry.space_group_name_H-M   'P 1'
#
loop_
_entity.id
_entity.type
_entity.pdbx_description
1 polymer ?
#
loop_
_entity_poly.entity_id
_entity_poly.type
_entity_poly.pdbx_seq_one_letter_code
_entity_poly.pdbx_strand_id
1 'polypeptide(L)'
;EIDRAPYQPGAGGGYITSRYLGQLRVQGMNFDQPATVSIRGRFIGENEIAVLDYHRHRDGFRDGASYLGLALIAFTWVWYFRRHSGRGRTGEIKQS
;
A
#
# COMPACT_ATOMS: atom_id res chain seq x y z
N GLU A 1 -11.53 -11.45 -17.16
CA GLU A 1 -11.10 -10.43 -16.18
C GLU A 1 -9.77 -10.87 -15.61
N ILE A 2 -8.81 -9.95 -15.45
CA ILE A 2 -7.50 -10.25 -14.89
C ILE A 2 -7.40 -9.49 -13.58
N ASP A 3 -7.29 -10.22 -12.46
CA ASP A 3 -7.22 -9.61 -11.15
C ASP A 3 -5.79 -9.48 -10.64
N ARG A 4 -5.50 -8.37 -9.97
CA ARG A 4 -4.22 -8.06 -9.29
C ARG A 4 -2.97 -8.40 -10.10
N ALA A 5 -2.98 -8.09 -11.39
CA ALA A 5 -1.80 -8.25 -12.23
C ALA A 5 -0.80 -7.10 -12.00
N PRO A 6 0.51 -7.41 -11.97
CA PRO A 6 1.53 -6.38 -11.98
C PRO A 6 1.57 -5.70 -13.35
N TYR A 7 1.39 -4.38 -13.37
CA TYR A 7 1.53 -3.52 -14.53
C TYR A 7 2.92 -2.90 -14.57
N GLN A 8 3.56 -2.93 -15.73
CA GLN A 8 4.83 -2.26 -16.01
C GLN A 8 4.64 -1.23 -17.14
N PRO A 9 5.04 0.04 -16.95
CA PRO A 9 5.06 1.02 -18.04
C PRO A 9 6.01 0.61 -19.16
N GLY A 10 5.62 0.92 -20.40
CA GLY A 10 6.39 0.60 -21.60
C GLY A 10 6.19 1.64 -22.70
N ALA A 11 7.11 1.66 -23.67
CA ALA A 11 7.02 2.56 -24.81
C ALA A 11 5.83 2.19 -25.71
N GLY A 12 4.82 3.06 -25.79
CA GLY A 12 3.62 2.84 -26.62
C GLY A 12 2.52 2.01 -25.94
N GLY A 13 2.50 1.99 -24.60
CA GLY A 13 1.54 1.26 -23.77
C GLY A 13 2.25 0.37 -22.77
N GLY A 14 1.60 0.10 -21.63
CA GLY A 14 2.17 -0.79 -20.63
C GLY A 14 1.95 -2.27 -20.93
N TYR A 15 2.53 -3.08 -20.05
CA TYR A 15 2.42 -4.53 -20.09
C TYR A 15 1.93 -5.03 -18.74
N ILE A 16 1.10 -6.07 -18.75
CA ILE A 16 0.81 -6.86 -17.56
C ILE A 16 1.44 -8.23 -17.68
N THR A 17 1.98 -8.72 -16.57
CA THR A 17 2.52 -10.08 -16.50
C THR A 17 1.48 -10.98 -15.85
N SER A 18 0.89 -11.87 -16.64
CA SER A 18 0.03 -12.94 -16.17
C SER A 18 0.82 -14.23 -16.01
N ARG A 19 0.57 -14.97 -14.93
CA ARG A 19 1.22 -16.27 -14.69
C ARG A 19 0.91 -17.30 -15.78
N TYR A 20 -0.26 -17.22 -16.39
CA TYR A 20 -0.75 -18.23 -17.35
C TYR A 20 -0.59 -17.79 -18.80
N LEU A 21 -0.65 -16.48 -19.06
CA LEU A 21 -0.65 -15.91 -20.41
C LEU A 21 0.67 -15.20 -20.75
N GLY A 22 1.62 -15.14 -19.82
CA GLY A 22 2.86 -14.40 -20.01
C GLY A 22 2.63 -12.89 -20.02
N GLN A 23 3.41 -12.18 -20.84
CA GLN A 23 3.31 -10.73 -20.96
C GLN A 23 2.23 -10.34 -21.98
N LEU A 24 1.26 -9.56 -21.51
CA LEU A 24 0.17 -9.04 -22.33
C LEU A 24 0.32 -7.54 -22.45
N ARG A 25 0.29 -7.04 -23.68
CA ARG A 25 0.26 -5.60 -23.95
C ARG A 25 -1.13 -5.07 -23.66
N VAL A 26 -1.21 -3.95 -22.95
CA VAL A 26 -2.48 -3.31 -22.61
C VAL A 26 -2.65 -2.01 -23.39
N GLN A 27 -3.78 -1.88 -24.08
CA GLN A 27 -4.21 -0.65 -24.74
C GLN A 27 -5.34 0.03 -23.96
N GLY A 28 -5.34 1.37 -23.96
CA GLY A 28 -6.37 2.16 -23.26
C GLY A 28 -6.05 2.50 -21.80
N MET A 29 -4.83 2.18 -21.35
CA MET A 29 -4.31 2.51 -20.04
C MET A 29 -2.83 2.86 -20.16
N ASN A 30 -2.41 3.93 -19.49
CA ASN A 30 -1.00 4.25 -19.34
C ASN A 30 -0.75 4.81 -17.94
N PHE A 31 -0.01 4.07 -17.11
CA PHE A 31 0.50 4.58 -15.84
C PHE A 31 1.99 4.88 -15.96
N ASP A 32 2.45 5.97 -15.37
CA ASP A 32 3.87 6.35 -15.37
C ASP A 32 4.71 5.49 -14.41
N GLN A 33 4.06 4.76 -13.52
CA GLN A 33 4.71 3.96 -12.48
C GLN A 33 4.17 2.53 -12.46
N PRO A 34 5.01 1.55 -12.05
CA PRO A 34 4.55 0.20 -11.77
C PRO A 34 3.42 0.19 -10.75
N ALA A 35 2.41 -0.64 -10.97
CA ALA A 35 1.26 -0.73 -10.07
C ALA A 35 0.61 -2.12 -10.13
N THR A 36 -0.06 -2.53 -9.06
CA THR A 36 -0.95 -3.69 -9.09
C THR A 36 -2.34 -3.27 -9.51
N VAL A 37 -2.85 -3.88 -10.58
CA VAL A 37 -4.11 -3.47 -11.22
C VAL A 37 -5.00 -4.67 -11.48
N SER A 38 -6.30 -4.46 -11.30
CA SER A 38 -7.34 -5.37 -11.76
C SER A 38 -7.89 -4.80 -13.06
N ILE A 39 -7.89 -5.58 -14.14
CA ILE A 39 -8.25 -5.13 -15.49
C ILE A 39 -9.42 -5.95 -15.99
N ARG A 40 -10.45 -5.23 -16.46
CA ARG A 40 -11.53 -5.79 -17.25
C ARG A 40 -11.37 -5.32 -18.68
N GLY A 41 -11.20 -6.26 -19.60
CA GLY A 41 -10.95 -5.96 -20.99
C GLY A 41 -11.30 -7.14 -21.89
N ARG A 42 -11.09 -6.93 -23.18
CA ARG A 42 -11.22 -7.98 -24.20
C ARG A 42 -9.88 -8.19 -24.89
N PHE A 43 -9.58 -9.43 -25.23
CA PHE A 43 -8.45 -9.75 -26.09
C PHE A 43 -8.76 -9.22 -27.50
N ILE A 44 -7.85 -8.44 -28.05
CA ILE A 44 -7.90 -7.94 -29.43
C ILE A 44 -6.83 -8.57 -30.32
N GLY A 45 -5.91 -9.31 -29.72
CA GLY A 45 -4.89 -10.12 -30.37
C GLY A 45 -4.38 -11.21 -29.44
N GLU A 46 -3.43 -12.01 -29.92
CA GLU A 46 -2.88 -13.16 -29.18
C GLU A 46 -2.23 -12.74 -27.85
N ASN A 47 -1.55 -11.59 -27.83
CA ASN A 47 -0.90 -11.03 -26.64
C ASN A 47 -1.34 -9.59 -26.33
N GLU A 48 -2.57 -9.22 -26.70
CA GLU A 48 -3.02 -7.84 -26.61
C GLU A 48 -4.45 -7.72 -26.07
N ILE A 49 -4.61 -6.85 -25.07
CA ILE A 49 -5.88 -6.59 -24.39
C ILE A 49 -6.26 -5.12 -24.53
N ALA A 50 -7.47 -4.88 -25.01
CA ALA A 50 -8.12 -3.58 -24.90
C ALA A 50 -8.79 -3.46 -23.52
N VAL A 51 -8.34 -2.51 -22.71
CA VAL A 51 -8.92 -2.21 -21.41
C VAL A 51 -10.27 -1.53 -21.61
N LEU A 52 -11.30 -2.08 -20.99
CA LEU A 52 -12.63 -1.46 -20.90
C LEU A 52 -12.80 -0.73 -19.58
N ASP A 53 -12.30 -1.34 -18.50
CA ASP A 53 -12.33 -0.77 -17.15
C ASP A 53 -11.15 -1.30 -16.33
N TYR A 54 -10.73 -0.54 -15.33
CA TYR A 54 -9.62 -0.93 -14.48
C TYR A 54 -9.72 -0.38 -13.06
N HIS A 55 -9.11 -1.12 -12.14
CA HIS A 55 -8.95 -0.71 -10.76
C HIS A 55 -7.47 -0.75 -10.37
N ARG A 56 -6.93 0.39 -9.92
CA ARG A 56 -5.56 0.49 -9.41
C ARG A 56 -5.58 0.27 -7.89
N HIS A 57 -4.88 -0.76 -7.42
CA HIS A 57 -4.63 -0.92 -5.98
C HIS A 57 -3.56 0.12 -5.58
N ARG A 58 -3.91 1.03 -4.67
CA ARG A 58 -2.91 1.90 -4.03
C ARG A 58 -2.24 1.13 -2.90
N ASP A 59 -0.99 0.74 -3.11
CA ASP A 59 -0.11 0.36 -2.02
C ASP A 59 0.06 1.57 -1.10
N GLY A 60 -0.36 1.47 0.16
CA GLY A 60 -0.17 2.53 1.17
C GLY A 60 -1.38 2.85 2.05
N PHE A 61 -2.60 2.40 1.70
CA PHE A 61 -3.75 2.61 2.60
C PHE A 61 -3.61 1.82 3.92
N ARG A 62 -2.91 0.67 3.88
CA ARG A 62 -2.62 -0.15 5.07
C ARG A 62 -1.62 0.52 6.02
N ASP A 63 -0.63 1.21 5.46
CA ASP A 63 0.45 1.78 6.26
C ASP A 63 -0.04 3.00 7.04
N GLY A 64 -0.90 3.84 6.43
CA GLY A 64 -1.48 5.00 7.11
C GLY A 64 -2.25 4.66 8.39
N ALA A 65 -3.13 3.65 8.34
CA ALA A 65 -3.88 3.20 9.51
C ALA A 65 -2.96 2.63 10.61
N SER A 66 -1.90 1.92 10.20
CA SER A 66 -0.92 1.33 11.12
C SER A 66 -0.09 2.41 11.82
N TYR A 67 0.36 3.43 11.08
CA TYR A 67 1.07 4.57 11.64
C TYR A 67 0.19 5.43 12.56
N LEU A 68 -1.09 5.61 12.22
CA LEU A 68 -2.06 6.30 13.09
C LEU A 68 -2.25 5.56 14.42
N GLY A 69 -2.41 4.24 14.38
CA GLY A 69 -2.50 3.41 15.59
C GLY A 69 -1.24 3.52 16.47
N LEU A 70 -0.06 3.42 15.85
CA LEU A 70 1.22 3.59 16.57
C LEU A 70 1.38 4.99 17.16
N ALA A 71 1.00 6.03 16.43
CA ALA A 71 1.05 7.41 16.93
C ALA A 71 0.14 7.61 18.16
N LEU A 72 -1.05 7.02 18.17
CA LEU A 72 -1.98 7.10 19.29
C LEU A 72 -1.42 6.43 20.56
N ILE A 73 -0.79 5.26 20.40
CA ILE A 73 -0.15 4.54 21.51
C ILE A 73 1.03 5.37 22.06
N ALA A 74 1.90 5.86 21.18
CA ALA A 74 3.03 6.70 21.57
C ALA A 74 2.57 7.98 22.30
N PHE A 75 1.50 8.62 21.81
CA PHE A 75 0.92 9.80 22.46
C PHE A 75 0.41 9.48 23.87
N THR A 76 -0.29 8.36 24.03
CA THR A 76 -0.81 7.90 25.32
C THR A 76 0.32 7.68 26.33
N TRP A 77 1.43 7.08 25.89
CA TRP A 77 2.60 6.86 26.74
C TRP A 77 3.26 8.18 27.15
N VAL A 78 3.52 9.07 26.20
CA VAL A 78 4.08 10.40 26.48
C VAL A 78 3.20 11.17 27.46
N TRP A 79 1.89 11.15 27.25
CA TRP A 79 0.95 11.79 28.17
C TRP A 79 0.99 11.20 29.57
N TYR A 80 0.99 9.87 29.67
CA TYR A 80 1.07 9.15 30.95
C TYR A 80 2.37 9.49 31.69
N PHE A 81 3.53 9.40 31.04
CA PHE A 81 4.82 9.75 31.66
C PHE A 81 4.87 11.22 32.09
N ARG A 82 4.41 12.16 31.25
CA ARG A 82 4.37 13.59 31.63
C ARG A 82 3.48 13.84 32.86
N ARG A 83 2.42 13.05 33.04
CA ARG A 83 1.51 13.17 34.18
C ARG A 83 2.00 12.44 35.43
N HIS A 84 2.77 11.36 35.29
CA HIS A 84 3.24 10.53 36.41
C HIS A 84 4.70 10.76 36.85
N SER A 85 5.55 11.40 36.04
CA SER A 85 6.94 11.73 36.40
C SER A 85 7.06 12.79 37.52
N GLY A 86 5.95 13.34 38.02
CA GLY A 86 5.91 14.24 39.19
C GLY A 86 5.73 13.57 40.56
N ARG A 87 5.63 12.23 40.66
CA ARG A 87 5.31 11.51 41.92
C ARG A 87 6.27 10.35 42.23
N GLY A 88 7.59 10.57 42.18
CA GLY A 88 8.56 9.49 42.36
C GLY A 88 9.90 9.86 43.00
N ARG A 89 9.97 10.88 43.85
CA ARG A 89 11.17 11.20 44.66
C ARG A 89 10.83 11.73 46.05
N THR A 90 10.11 10.94 46.85
CA THR A 90 10.08 11.15 48.31
C THR A 90 9.87 9.80 48.97
N GLY A 91 10.98 9.15 49.28
CA GLY A 91 11.04 7.90 50.01
C GLY A 91 12.37 7.86 50.75
N GLU A 92 12.52 8.78 51.70
CA GLU A 92 13.49 8.72 52.79
C GLU A 92 13.43 7.32 53.41
N ILE A 93 14.50 6.54 53.31
CA ILE A 93 14.73 5.42 54.22
C ILE A 93 15.85 5.88 55.15
N LYS A 94 15.44 6.37 56.33
CA LYS A 94 16.31 6.63 57.46
C LYS A 94 17.05 5.34 57.82
N GLN A 95 18.37 5.43 57.93
CA GLN A 95 19.18 4.44 58.63
C GLN A 95 18.79 4.43 60.11
N SER A 96 18.56 3.22 60.64
CA SER A 96 18.69 2.85 62.05
C SER A 96 19.11 1.40 62.14
#